data_AF-A0A365CZG0-F1
#
_entry.id   AF-A0A365CZG0-F1
#
_cell.length_a   1.000
_cell.length_b   1.000
_cell.length_c   1.000
_cell.angle_alpha   90.00
_cell.angle_beta   90.00
_cell.angle_gamma   90.00
#
_symmetry.space_group_name_H-M   'P 1'
#
loop_
_entity.id
_entity.type
_entity.pdbx_description
1 polymer ?
#
loop_
_entity_poly.entity_id
_entity_poly.type
_entity_poly.pdbx_seq_one_letter_code
_entity_poly.pdbx_strand_id
1 'polypeptide(L)'
;MTLHPTTVARFALAGTAALLVSGFLGACASPGSGLQREAATQFQARVLEVTQAASQDDPASALKALDGLESDLSAATAKGQVSEERSRSITTVASAVRADLNEAVAAQQAAAKAAEDARTAAQQAAQSAYPTADAPVPQPAPAQGSSGSGGAKNSGGDKGKGKN
;
A
#
# COMPACT_ATOMS: atom_id res chain seq x y z
N MET A 1 -49.16 15.75 -8.23
CA MET A 1 -48.17 14.65 -8.29
C MET A 1 -46.84 15.20 -7.82
N THR A 2 -46.55 14.97 -6.54
CA THR A 2 -45.30 15.33 -5.87
C THR A 2 -44.28 14.21 -6.10
N LEU A 3 -43.20 14.49 -6.83
CA LEU A 3 -42.06 13.58 -6.89
C LEU A 3 -40.99 14.06 -5.91
N HIS A 4 -40.80 13.26 -4.86
CA HIS A 4 -39.76 13.45 -3.88
C HIS A 4 -38.37 13.10 -4.47
N PRO A 5 -37.32 13.87 -4.13
CA PRO A 5 -35.95 13.55 -4.45
C PRO A 5 -35.46 12.44 -3.51
N THR A 6 -34.96 11.34 -4.06
CA THR A 6 -34.34 10.27 -3.26
C THR A 6 -32.83 10.39 -3.35
N THR A 7 -32.31 11.12 -2.37
CA THR A 7 -30.97 11.03 -1.82
C THR A 7 -30.56 9.57 -1.62
N VAL A 8 -29.56 9.07 -2.33
CA VAL A 8 -28.38 8.35 -1.79
C VAL A 8 -27.25 8.40 -2.84
N ALA A 9 -26.68 9.59 -3.02
CA ALA A 9 -25.41 9.77 -3.73
C ALA A 9 -24.25 9.40 -2.81
N ARG A 10 -24.06 8.12 -2.49
CA ARG A 10 -22.89 7.58 -1.75
C ARG A 10 -22.66 6.10 -2.03
N PHE A 11 -22.37 5.75 -3.28
CA PHE A 11 -21.52 4.59 -3.57
C PHE A 11 -20.55 4.98 -4.68
N ALA A 12 -19.32 5.21 -4.23
CA ALA A 12 -18.21 5.70 -4.99
C ALA A 12 -17.76 4.68 -6.05
N LEU A 13 -17.56 5.19 -7.27
CA LEU A 13 -16.30 5.10 -8.00
C LEU A 13 -15.61 3.71 -8.04
N ALA A 14 -16.30 2.68 -8.51
CA ALA A 14 -15.67 1.46 -8.99
C ALA A 14 -16.47 0.91 -10.18
N GLY A 15 -15.91 0.96 -11.39
CA GLY A 15 -16.43 0.16 -12.50
C GLY A 15 -16.87 0.91 -13.77
N THR A 16 -16.22 2.01 -14.15
CA THR A 16 -16.39 2.60 -15.51
C THR A 16 -15.06 2.67 -16.25
N ALA A 17 -14.36 1.53 -16.38
CA ALA A 17 -13.20 1.40 -17.28
C ALA A 17 -13.37 0.26 -18.30
N ALA A 18 -14.53 -0.40 -18.36
CA ALA A 18 -14.72 -1.59 -19.21
C ALA A 18 -15.45 -1.33 -20.55
N LEU A 19 -15.89 -0.10 -20.84
CA LEU A 19 -16.77 0.18 -21.99
C LEU A 19 -16.12 0.96 -23.15
N LEU A 20 -14.83 1.29 -23.09
CA LEU A 20 -14.14 2.03 -24.17
C LEU A 20 -13.23 1.18 -25.07
N VAL A 21 -13.06 -0.12 -24.80
CA VAL A 21 -12.08 -0.95 -25.53
C VAL A 21 -12.63 -1.51 -26.85
N SER A 22 -13.95 -1.71 -26.98
CA SER A 22 -14.53 -2.41 -28.13
C SER A 22 -14.54 -1.58 -29.43
N GLY A 23 -14.42 -0.25 -29.35
CA GLY A 23 -14.43 0.65 -30.51
C GLY A 23 -13.06 0.87 -31.16
N PHE A 24 -11.96 0.71 -30.41
CA PHE A 24 -10.62 1.05 -30.91
C PHE A 24 -9.94 -0.11 -31.66
N LEU A 25 -10.24 -1.36 -31.33
CA LEU A 25 -9.60 -2.51 -31.99
C LEU A 25 -10.07 -2.72 -33.44
N GLY A 26 -11.33 -2.44 -33.75
CA GLY A 26 -11.87 -2.53 -35.12
C GLY A 26 -11.27 -1.50 -36.09
N ALA A 27 -10.79 -0.36 -35.57
CA ALA A 27 -10.13 0.68 -36.36
C ALA A 27 -8.63 0.40 -36.62
N CYS A 28 -8.00 -0.52 -35.88
CA CYS A 28 -6.61 -0.93 -36.11
C CYS A 28 -6.41 -1.89 -37.29
N ALA A 29 -7.47 -2.54 -37.77
CA ALA A 29 -7.38 -3.53 -38.86
C ALA A 29 -8.23 -3.18 -40.09
N SER A 30 -8.85 -1.99 -40.11
CA SER A 30 -9.61 -1.52 -41.26
C SER A 30 -8.69 -1.37 -42.49
N PRO A 31 -9.10 -1.80 -43.70
CA PRO A 31 -8.37 -1.51 -44.93
C PRO A 31 -8.11 0.00 -45.05
N GLY A 32 -6.85 0.41 -45.14
CA GLY A 32 -6.45 1.83 -45.14
C GLY A 32 -6.04 2.42 -43.79
N SER A 33 -6.00 1.62 -42.70
CA SER A 33 -5.57 2.05 -41.37
C SER A 33 -4.07 2.38 -41.23
N GLY A 34 -3.29 2.22 -42.30
CA GLY A 34 -1.84 2.39 -42.28
C GLY A 34 -1.13 1.34 -41.42
N LEU A 35 -1.78 0.18 -41.17
CA LEU A 35 -1.28 -0.89 -40.32
C LEU A 35 -1.52 -2.24 -41.02
N GLN A 36 -0.46 -3.03 -41.21
CA GLN A 36 -0.58 -4.40 -41.69
C GLN A 36 -1.14 -5.34 -40.61
N ARG A 37 -1.80 -6.41 -41.04
CA ARG A 37 -2.46 -7.38 -40.15
C ARG A 37 -1.49 -8.04 -39.18
N GLU A 38 -0.32 -8.43 -39.66
CA GLU A 38 0.71 -9.09 -38.87
C GLU A 38 1.26 -8.16 -37.77
N ALA A 39 1.54 -6.90 -38.12
CA ALA A 39 1.92 -5.87 -37.15
C ALA A 39 0.80 -5.61 -36.14
N ALA A 40 -0.47 -5.60 -36.58
CA ALA A 40 -1.62 -5.46 -35.68
C ALA A 40 -1.68 -6.58 -34.64
N THR A 41 -1.48 -7.84 -35.05
CA THR A 41 -1.51 -8.98 -34.13
C THR A 41 -0.38 -8.92 -33.11
N GLN A 42 0.82 -8.49 -33.53
CA GLN A 42 1.95 -8.33 -32.62
C GLN A 42 1.70 -7.22 -31.58
N PHE A 43 1.17 -6.07 -32.00
CA PHE A 43 0.84 -5.00 -31.06
C PHE A 43 -0.28 -5.40 -30.08
N GLN A 44 -1.27 -6.15 -30.53
CA GLN A 44 -2.32 -6.68 -29.64
C GLN A 44 -1.74 -7.60 -28.56
N ALA A 45 -0.80 -8.49 -28.92
CA ALA A 45 -0.11 -9.35 -27.96
C ALA A 45 0.70 -8.53 -26.94
N ARG A 46 1.43 -7.51 -27.40
CA ARG A 46 2.19 -6.62 -26.51
C ARG A 46 1.33 -5.81 -25.55
N VAL A 47 0.20 -5.27 -26.01
CA VAL A 47 -0.74 -4.55 -25.14
C VAL A 47 -1.32 -5.47 -24.07
N LEU A 48 -1.54 -6.74 -24.41
CA LEU A 48 -1.96 -7.75 -23.44
C LEU A 48 -0.86 -8.01 -22.39
N GLU A 49 0.41 -8.13 -22.80
CA GLU A 49 1.54 -8.25 -21.87
C GLU A 49 1.64 -7.06 -20.90
N VAL A 50 1.53 -5.82 -21.41
CA VAL A 50 1.54 -4.60 -20.58
C VAL A 50 0.38 -4.61 -19.59
N THR A 51 -0.82 -4.98 -20.04
CA THR A 51 -2.02 -5.04 -19.19
C THR A 51 -1.92 -6.13 -18.13
N GLN A 52 -1.36 -7.29 -18.48
CA GLN A 52 -1.12 -8.41 -17.58
C GLN A 52 -0.06 -8.08 -16.51
N ALA A 53 0.95 -7.28 -16.84
CA ALA A 53 1.92 -6.77 -15.87
C ALA A 53 1.28 -5.72 -14.95
N ALA A 54 0.49 -4.80 -15.51
CA ALA A 54 -0.23 -3.79 -14.73
C ALA A 54 -1.25 -4.43 -13.76
N SER A 55 -1.94 -5.51 -14.15
CA SER A 55 -2.90 -6.21 -13.27
C SER A 55 -2.24 -6.97 -12.13
N GLN A 56 -0.94 -7.26 -12.22
CA GLN A 56 -0.14 -7.90 -11.18
C GLN A 56 0.51 -6.88 -10.24
N ASP A 57 0.18 -5.58 -10.37
CA ASP A 57 0.81 -4.48 -9.64
C ASP A 57 2.34 -4.46 -9.85
N ASP A 58 2.81 -4.84 -11.04
CA ASP A 58 4.23 -4.84 -11.42
C ASP A 58 4.51 -3.80 -12.53
N PRO A 59 4.65 -2.51 -12.15
CA PRO A 59 4.89 -1.44 -13.11
C PRO A 59 6.29 -1.53 -13.74
N ALA A 60 7.26 -2.19 -13.12
CA ALA A 60 8.58 -2.41 -13.70
C ALA A 60 8.53 -3.40 -14.86
N SER A 61 7.80 -4.51 -14.72
CA SER A 61 7.53 -5.43 -15.83
C SER A 61 6.69 -4.79 -16.92
N ALA A 62 5.73 -3.93 -16.56
CA ALA A 62 4.93 -3.18 -17.54
C ALA A 62 5.80 -2.22 -18.37
N LEU A 63 6.77 -1.53 -17.76
CA LEU A 63 7.75 -0.70 -18.48
C LEU A 63 8.56 -1.51 -19.48
N LYS A 64 9.05 -2.70 -19.07
CA LYS A 64 9.81 -3.59 -19.96
C LYS A 64 8.97 -4.08 -21.15
N ALA A 65 7.70 -4.41 -20.92
CA ALA A 65 6.79 -4.78 -21.99
C ALA A 65 6.52 -3.60 -22.95
N LEU A 66 6.42 -2.38 -22.42
CA LEU A 66 6.29 -1.16 -23.21
C LEU A 66 7.53 -0.89 -24.08
N ASP A 67 8.74 -1.11 -23.56
CA ASP A 67 9.98 -1.03 -24.35
C ASP A 67 9.97 -2.01 -25.54
N GLY A 68 9.46 -3.23 -25.31
CA GLY A 68 9.27 -4.24 -26.36
C GLY A 68 8.29 -3.77 -27.44
N LEU A 69 7.16 -3.15 -27.05
CA LEU A 69 6.19 -2.59 -27.98
C LEU A 69 6.81 -1.49 -28.87
N GLU A 70 7.60 -0.58 -28.29
CA GLU A 70 8.25 0.50 -29.03
C GLU A 70 9.32 -0.02 -30.00
N SER A 71 10.07 -1.05 -29.60
CA SER A 71 11.02 -1.74 -30.48
C SER A 71 10.30 -2.40 -31.66
N ASP A 72 9.19 -3.10 -31.41
CA ASP A 72 8.38 -3.73 -32.45
C ASP A 72 7.75 -2.67 -33.39
N LEU A 73 7.36 -1.50 -32.85
CA LEU A 73 6.86 -0.38 -33.63
C LEU A 73 7.93 0.17 -34.58
N SER A 74 9.13 0.42 -34.07
CA SER A 74 10.26 0.87 -34.89
C SER A 74 10.57 -0.12 -36.02
N ALA A 75 10.60 -1.41 -35.71
CA ALA A 75 10.83 -2.46 -36.71
C ALA A 75 9.70 -2.54 -37.76
N ALA A 76 8.45 -2.38 -37.34
CA ALA A 76 7.29 -2.41 -38.24
C ALA A 76 7.24 -1.16 -39.14
N THR A 77 7.61 0.02 -38.63
CA THR A 77 7.76 1.24 -39.43
C THR A 77 8.89 1.09 -40.45
N ALA A 78 10.07 0.58 -40.05
CA ALA A 78 11.20 0.36 -40.96
C ALA A 78 10.87 -0.61 -42.11
N LYS A 79 9.98 -1.58 -41.87
CA LYS A 79 9.47 -2.52 -42.87
C LYS A 79 8.29 -1.99 -43.69
N GLY A 80 7.85 -0.75 -43.45
CA GLY A 80 6.68 -0.15 -44.12
C GLY A 80 5.33 -0.79 -43.73
N GLN A 81 5.30 -1.56 -42.65
CA GLN A 81 4.10 -2.25 -42.15
C GLN A 81 3.21 -1.32 -41.32
N VAL A 82 3.77 -0.20 -40.86
CA VAL A 82 3.10 0.87 -40.13
C VAL A 82 3.46 2.20 -40.79
N SER A 83 2.47 3.03 -41.09
CA SER A 83 2.71 4.36 -41.64
C SER A 83 3.37 5.28 -40.60
N GLU A 84 4.18 6.24 -41.06
CA GLU A 84 4.86 7.22 -40.21
C GLU A 84 3.89 8.01 -39.31
N GLU A 85 2.76 8.46 -39.86
CA GLU A 85 1.70 9.14 -39.11
C GLU A 85 1.19 8.28 -37.95
N ARG A 86 0.95 6.99 -38.23
CA ARG A 86 0.46 6.06 -37.22
C ARG A 86 1.53 5.75 -36.18
N SER A 87 2.79 5.61 -36.59
CA SER A 87 3.92 5.42 -35.69
C SER A 87 4.08 6.59 -34.72
N ARG A 88 3.96 7.83 -35.23
CA ARG A 88 4.03 9.05 -34.42
C ARG A 88 2.88 9.15 -33.41
N SER A 89 1.67 8.80 -33.82
CA SER A 89 0.51 8.72 -32.93
C SER A 89 0.73 7.70 -31.81
N ILE A 90 1.16 6.47 -32.14
CA ILE A 90 1.42 5.42 -31.15
C ILE A 90 2.54 5.83 -30.19
N THR A 91 3.64 6.40 -30.70
CA THR A 91 4.76 6.87 -29.88
C THR A 91 4.33 7.94 -28.87
N THR A 92 3.43 8.84 -29.28
CA THR A 92 2.89 9.87 -28.37
C THR A 92 2.14 9.23 -27.20
N VAL A 93 1.25 8.27 -27.49
CA VAL A 93 0.51 7.55 -26.44
C VAL A 93 1.46 6.71 -25.57
N ALA A 94 2.42 6.00 -26.17
CA ALA A 94 3.41 5.21 -25.44
C ALA A 94 4.24 6.08 -24.47
N SER A 95 4.61 7.31 -24.88
CA SER A 95 5.33 8.23 -24.02
C SER A 95 4.52 8.68 -22.79
N ALA A 96 3.21 8.88 -22.94
CA ALA A 96 2.33 9.18 -21.82
C ALA A 96 2.21 7.99 -20.86
N VAL A 97 2.00 6.78 -21.40
CA VAL A 97 1.96 5.54 -20.59
C VAL A 97 3.27 5.30 -19.84
N ARG A 98 4.43 5.58 -20.47
CA ARG A 98 5.73 5.48 -19.81
C ARG A 98 5.83 6.45 -18.63
N ALA A 99 5.33 7.68 -18.77
CA ALA A 99 5.31 8.65 -17.67
C ALA A 99 4.45 8.13 -16.51
N ASP A 100 3.23 7.65 -16.80
CA ASP A 100 2.31 7.10 -15.79
C ASP A 100 2.92 5.90 -15.06
N LEU A 101 3.57 4.97 -15.79
CA LEU A 101 4.23 3.81 -15.19
C LEU A 101 5.42 4.20 -14.31
N ASN A 102 6.20 5.21 -14.70
CA ASN A 102 7.30 5.71 -13.88
C ASN A 102 6.79 6.33 -12.57
N GLU A 103 5.67 7.07 -12.63
CA GLU A 103 5.01 7.59 -11.42
C GLU A 103 4.52 6.45 -10.52
N ALA A 104 3.95 5.39 -11.08
CA ALA A 104 3.53 4.20 -10.35
C ALA A 104 4.71 3.49 -9.66
N VAL A 105 5.85 3.33 -10.36
CA VAL A 105 7.09 2.80 -9.77
C VAL A 105 7.54 3.65 -8.59
N ALA A 106 7.58 4.98 -8.75
CA ALA A 106 7.99 5.89 -7.69
C ALA A 106 7.06 5.81 -6.47
N ALA A 107 5.75 5.74 -6.70
CA ALA A 107 4.75 5.59 -5.65
C ALA A 107 4.91 4.27 -4.87
N GLN A 108 5.13 3.14 -5.57
CA GLN A 108 5.40 1.86 -4.91
C GLN A 108 6.67 1.90 -4.06
N GLN A 109 7.75 2.50 -4.57
CA GLN A 109 8.99 2.63 -3.81
C GLN A 109 8.79 3.47 -2.54
N ALA A 110 8.05 4.58 -2.64
CA ALA A 110 7.73 5.41 -1.48
C ALA A 110 6.89 4.65 -0.45
N ALA A 111 5.89 3.88 -0.89
CA ALA A 111 5.06 3.05 0.00
C ALA A 111 5.88 1.94 0.68
N ALA A 112 6.76 1.26 -0.06
CA ALA A 112 7.66 0.24 0.49
C ALA A 112 8.59 0.83 1.55
N LYS A 113 9.16 2.00 1.29
CA LYS A 113 10.00 2.71 2.28
C LYS A 113 9.22 3.06 3.54
N ALA A 114 8.02 3.62 3.39
CA ALA A 114 7.17 3.98 4.54
C ALA A 114 6.79 2.74 5.38
N ALA A 115 6.52 1.61 4.74
CA ALA A 115 6.24 0.36 5.42
C ALA A 115 7.45 -0.16 6.22
N GLU A 116 8.67 -0.04 5.67
CA GLU A 116 9.89 -0.44 6.36
C GLU A 116 10.22 0.48 7.55
N ASP A 117 10.08 1.80 7.37
CA ASP A 117 10.25 2.78 8.45
C ASP A 117 9.28 2.47 9.61
N ALA A 118 8.01 2.17 9.30
CA ALA A 118 7.01 1.80 10.30
C ALA A 118 7.32 0.48 11.02
N ARG A 119 7.84 -0.54 10.30
CA ARG A 119 8.29 -1.80 10.90
C ARG A 119 9.44 -1.58 11.86
N THR A 120 10.40 -0.76 11.49
CA THR A 120 11.56 -0.43 12.33
C THR A 120 11.13 0.28 13.61
N ALA A 121 10.25 1.28 13.50
CA ALA A 121 9.71 2.00 14.66
C ALA A 121 8.93 1.07 15.61
N ALA A 122 8.12 0.15 15.07
CA ALA A 122 7.39 -0.83 15.87
C ALA A 122 8.32 -1.79 16.62
N GLN A 123 9.42 -2.24 15.99
CA GLN A 123 10.43 -3.09 16.63
C GLN A 123 11.15 -2.36 17.77
N GLN A 124 11.52 -1.09 17.57
CA GLN A 124 12.15 -0.27 18.61
C GLN A 124 11.22 -0.03 19.81
N ALA A 125 9.94 0.23 19.55
CA ALA A 125 8.92 0.36 20.59
C ALA A 125 8.73 -0.95 21.37
N ALA A 126 8.71 -2.09 20.67
CA ALA A 126 8.62 -3.40 21.29
C ALA A 126 9.84 -3.72 22.17
N GLN A 127 11.07 -3.43 21.72
CA GLN A 127 12.30 -3.62 22.50
C GLN A 127 12.35 -2.76 23.77
N SER A 128 11.80 -1.54 23.70
CA SER A 128 11.72 -0.63 24.86
C SER A 128 10.68 -1.08 25.91
N ALA A 129 9.77 -1.99 25.55
CA ALA A 129 8.71 -2.50 26.42
C ALA A 129 9.06 -3.83 27.13
N TYR A 130 10.29 -4.35 26.97
CA TYR A 130 10.73 -5.54 27.70
C TYR A 130 10.89 -5.17 29.19
N PRO A 131 10.20 -5.85 30.12
CA PRO A 131 10.24 -5.50 31.52
C PRO A 131 11.62 -5.80 32.09
N THR A 132 12.15 -4.88 32.90
CA THR A 132 13.19 -5.17 33.88
C THR A 132 12.69 -6.27 34.82
N ALA A 133 12.96 -7.52 34.47
CA ALA A 133 12.86 -8.66 35.36
C ALA A 133 14.09 -8.67 36.26
N ASP A 134 14.09 -7.79 37.27
CA ASP A 134 14.73 -7.99 38.59
C ASP A 134 14.42 -6.76 39.47
N ALA A 135 13.21 -6.72 40.01
CA ALA A 135 12.96 -5.98 41.24
C ALA A 135 12.94 -7.02 42.36
N PRO A 136 13.78 -6.88 43.42
CA PRO A 136 13.90 -7.90 44.45
C PRO A 136 12.56 -8.05 45.17
N VAL A 137 12.07 -9.29 45.22
CA VAL A 137 10.88 -9.67 45.97
C VAL A 137 11.01 -9.23 47.44
N PRO A 138 10.05 -8.48 48.01
CA PRO A 138 10.03 -8.22 49.44
C PRO A 138 9.87 -9.55 50.19
N GLN A 139 10.89 -9.88 50.99
CA GLN A 139 10.90 -11.05 51.86
C GLN A 139 9.73 -10.94 52.88
N PRO A 140 8.85 -11.94 53.02
CA PRO A 140 7.79 -11.90 54.02
C PRO A 140 8.38 -11.94 55.43
N ALA A 141 7.99 -10.98 56.28
CA ALA A 141 8.28 -11.03 57.70
C ALA A 141 7.55 -12.22 58.34
N PRO A 142 8.20 -13.02 59.20
CA PRO A 142 7.56 -14.15 59.85
C PRO A 142 6.51 -13.69 60.86
N ALA A 143 5.29 -14.21 60.71
CA ALA A 143 4.21 -14.08 61.68
C ALA A 143 4.53 -14.89 62.94
N GLN A 144 4.58 -14.23 64.09
CA GLN A 144 4.61 -14.90 65.39
C GLN A 144 3.25 -14.68 66.07
N GLY A 145 2.35 -15.66 65.91
CA GLY A 145 1.14 -15.75 66.69
C GLY A 145 1.41 -16.46 68.02
N SER A 146 0.81 -15.98 69.11
CA SER A 146 -0.24 -16.70 69.85
C SER A 146 -0.46 -16.12 71.25
N SER A 147 -1.75 -16.16 71.62
CA SER A 147 -2.43 -16.00 72.90
C SER A 147 -1.68 -16.30 74.21
N GLY A 148 -2.08 -15.63 75.30
CA GLY A 148 -1.92 -16.18 76.65
C GLY A 148 -1.92 -15.18 77.81
N SER A 149 -3.08 -15.06 78.46
CA SER A 149 -3.38 -14.61 79.84
C SER A 149 -2.24 -14.41 80.87
N GLY A 150 -2.37 -13.33 81.67
CA GLY A 150 -2.14 -13.40 83.12
C GLY A 150 -1.05 -12.51 83.75
N GLY A 151 -1.47 -11.57 84.60
CA GLY A 151 -0.86 -11.42 85.93
C GLY A 151 0.20 -10.31 86.19
N ALA A 152 -0.30 -9.23 86.80
CA ALA A 152 0.22 -8.61 88.03
C ALA A 152 1.44 -7.63 88.05
N LYS A 153 1.12 -6.47 88.66
CA LYS A 153 1.85 -5.69 89.70
C LYS A 153 2.88 -4.60 89.29
N ASN A 154 2.37 -3.36 89.39
CA ASN A 154 2.71 -2.31 90.39
C ASN A 154 4.11 -1.65 90.34
N SER A 155 4.16 -0.31 90.16
CA SER A 155 4.56 0.69 91.19
C SER A 155 5.23 1.95 90.63
N GLY A 156 4.85 3.10 91.22
CA GLY A 156 5.58 4.38 91.24
C GLY A 156 5.24 5.30 90.07
N GLY A 157 4.53 6.43 90.27
CA GLY A 157 5.10 7.67 90.82
C GLY A 157 5.72 8.44 89.64
N ASP A 158 5.34 9.65 89.25
CA ASP A 158 5.11 10.83 90.06
C ASP A 158 4.41 11.93 89.22
N LYS A 159 3.86 12.91 89.93
CA LYS A 159 3.05 14.05 89.48
C LYS A 159 3.82 15.10 88.67
N GLY A 160 3.08 15.90 87.90
CA GLY A 160 3.47 17.28 87.57
C GLY A 160 2.92 17.75 86.22
N LYS A 161 1.67 18.20 86.07
CA LYS A 161 1.01 19.44 86.54
C LYS A 161 1.27 20.66 85.64
N GLY A 162 0.22 21.05 84.92
CA GLY A 162 -0.16 22.44 84.66
C GLY A 162 0.53 23.13 83.48
N LYS A 163 -0.06 24.11 82.81
CA LYS A 163 -1.21 24.97 83.13
C LYS A 163 -1.70 25.62 81.83
N ASN A 164 -3.03 25.83 81.80
CA ASN A 164 -3.81 26.87 81.12
C ASN A 164 -3.47 27.24 79.68
#